data_AF-A0A971NH58-F1
#
_entry.id   AF-A0A971NH58-F1
#
_cell.length_a   1.000
_cell.length_b   1.000
_cell.length_c   1.000
_cell.angle_alpha   90.00
_cell.angle_beta   90.00
_cell.angle_gamma   90.00
#
_symmetry.space_group_name_H-M   'P 1'
#
loop_
_entity.id
_entity.type
_entity.pdbx_description
1 polymer ?
#
loop_
_entity_poly.entity_id
_entity_poly.type
_entity_poly.pdbx_seq_one_letter_code
_entity_poly.pdbx_strand_id
1 'polypeptide(L)'
;NSSFKVSTDECNDQIDSICSILKDYDKNGMLIGEAPCTKDLIEVTDKDFEVVSIISIAAIFIIIALTLKSISLPVVLVAVIEFAIFINLGIPYYTDYSMPFIAPICISTIQLGATVDYAILMTTRYKKERMEGKSKNIAITNALSFSIPSILVSALGFFAATFGVGVYSDVSLISSMCSLISRGAIASMLSVIVILPSFLVLFDKVICKSTAGMKSVDQITEVM
;
A
#
# COMPACT_ATOMS: atom_id res chain seq x y z
N ASN A 1 25.95 -20.93 -23.53
CA ASN A 1 25.33 -21.06 -22.20
C ASN A 1 26.09 -20.20 -21.22
N SER A 2 25.48 -19.09 -20.77
CA SER A 2 26.04 -18.24 -19.71
C SER A 2 26.14 -19.03 -18.40
N SER A 3 27.19 -18.81 -17.61
CA SER A 3 27.32 -19.38 -16.26
C SER A 3 26.47 -18.64 -15.23
N PHE A 4 25.94 -17.47 -15.58
CA PHE A 4 25.14 -16.64 -14.69
C PHE A 4 23.66 -16.95 -14.84
N LYS A 5 22.97 -17.00 -13.70
CA LYS A 5 21.52 -17.12 -13.65
C LYS A 5 20.90 -15.81 -14.13
N VAL A 6 19.86 -15.88 -14.94
CA VAL A 6 19.14 -14.69 -15.44
C VAL A 6 18.60 -13.88 -14.26
N SER A 7 18.54 -12.54 -14.40
CA SER A 7 18.11 -11.59 -13.35
C SER A 7 19.07 -11.44 -12.17
N THR A 8 20.35 -11.71 -12.35
CA THR A 8 21.40 -11.42 -11.36
C THR A 8 22.15 -10.14 -11.71
N ASP A 9 22.66 -9.43 -10.70
CA ASP A 9 23.43 -8.19 -10.89
C ASP A 9 24.65 -8.44 -11.80
N GLU A 10 25.33 -9.58 -11.62
CA GLU A 10 26.48 -9.94 -12.44
C GLU A 10 26.11 -10.18 -13.92
N CYS A 11 24.94 -10.76 -14.19
CA CYS A 11 24.43 -10.91 -15.55
C CYS A 11 24.02 -9.56 -16.15
N ASN A 12 23.42 -8.68 -15.36
CA ASN A 12 22.97 -7.36 -15.79
C ASN A 12 24.17 -6.44 -16.12
N ASP A 13 25.24 -6.49 -15.33
CA ASP A 13 26.49 -5.77 -15.58
C ASP A 13 27.19 -6.26 -16.85
N GLN A 14 27.14 -7.58 -17.09
CA GLN A 14 27.67 -8.17 -18.32
C GLN A 14 26.86 -7.72 -19.55
N ILE A 15 25.53 -7.68 -19.43
CA ILE A 15 24.63 -7.18 -20.47
C ILE A 15 24.96 -5.71 -20.78
N ASP A 16 25.16 -4.87 -19.77
CA ASP A 16 25.52 -3.45 -19.97
C ASP A 16 26.87 -3.28 -20.65
N SER A 17 27.85 -4.08 -20.25
CA SER A 17 29.18 -4.07 -20.88
C SER A 17 29.10 -4.45 -22.36
N ILE A 18 28.32 -5.49 -22.70
CA ILE A 18 28.14 -5.93 -24.08
C ILE A 18 27.33 -4.89 -24.88
N CYS A 19 26.27 -4.32 -24.31
CA CYS A 19 25.48 -3.25 -24.93
C CYS A 19 26.34 -2.02 -25.21
N SER A 20 27.19 -1.61 -24.26
CA SER A 20 28.10 -0.48 -24.43
C SER A 20 29.06 -0.69 -25.61
N ILE A 21 29.74 -1.85 -25.64
CA ILE A 21 30.62 -2.22 -26.77
C ILE A 21 29.84 -2.24 -28.08
N LEU A 22 28.66 -2.85 -28.12
CA LEU A 22 27.82 -2.92 -29.31
C LEU A 22 27.47 -1.52 -29.84
N LYS A 23 27.10 -0.58 -28.95
CA LYS A 23 26.74 0.80 -29.31
C LYS A 23 27.92 1.62 -29.83
N ASP A 24 29.15 1.29 -29.44
CA ASP A 24 30.36 1.91 -30.00
C ASP A 24 30.57 1.55 -31.48
N TYR A 25 30.19 0.34 -31.90
CA TYR A 25 30.32 -0.12 -33.29
C TYR A 25 29.07 0.14 -34.14
N ASP A 26 27.88 0.00 -33.56
CA ASP A 26 26.60 0.26 -34.22
C ASP A 26 25.62 0.90 -33.25
N LYS A 27 25.34 2.19 -33.46
CA LYS A 27 24.39 2.96 -32.65
C LYS A 27 22.98 2.35 -32.66
N ASN A 28 22.60 1.66 -33.74
CA ASN A 28 21.29 1.01 -33.88
C ASN A 28 21.32 -0.48 -33.51
N GLY A 29 22.47 -1.03 -33.16
CA GLY A 29 22.59 -2.42 -32.74
C GLY A 29 21.68 -2.71 -31.53
N MET A 30 21.06 -3.89 -31.52
CA MET A 30 20.24 -4.38 -30.42
C MET A 30 20.80 -5.70 -29.88
N LEU A 31 20.86 -5.83 -28.56
CA LEU A 31 21.26 -7.05 -27.88
C LEU A 31 20.00 -7.87 -27.57
N ILE A 32 19.92 -9.09 -28.12
CA ILE A 32 18.75 -9.97 -27.95
C ILE A 32 19.15 -11.27 -27.25
N GLY A 33 18.23 -11.83 -26.48
CA GLY A 33 18.41 -13.07 -25.72
C GLY A 33 17.53 -13.11 -24.48
N GLU A 34 17.47 -14.25 -23.80
CA GLU A 34 16.67 -14.41 -22.57
C GLU A 34 17.07 -13.41 -21.48
N ALA A 35 18.38 -13.21 -21.28
CA ALA A 35 18.87 -12.34 -20.21
C ALA A 35 18.67 -10.84 -20.50
N PRO A 36 19.04 -10.30 -21.68
CA PRO A 36 18.69 -8.93 -22.06
C PRO A 36 17.18 -8.66 -22.05
N CYS A 37 16.37 -9.60 -22.57
CA CYS A 37 14.92 -9.48 -22.57
C CYS A 37 14.34 -9.44 -21.14
N THR A 38 14.88 -10.26 -20.23
CA THR A 38 14.43 -10.26 -18.84
C THR A 38 14.84 -8.98 -18.12
N LYS A 39 16.04 -8.44 -18.42
CA LYS A 39 16.48 -7.14 -17.91
C LYS A 39 15.58 -6.01 -18.40
N ASP A 40 15.35 -5.92 -19.71
CA ASP A 40 14.45 -4.92 -20.30
C ASP A 40 13.04 -5.02 -19.70
N LEU A 41 12.53 -6.24 -19.49
CA LEU A 41 11.24 -6.46 -18.84
C LEU A 41 11.22 -5.91 -17.42
N ILE A 42 12.26 -6.16 -16.61
CA ILE A 42 12.37 -5.64 -15.24
C ILE A 42 12.43 -4.11 -15.25
N GLU A 43 13.30 -3.51 -16.07
CA GLU A 43 13.47 -2.04 -16.12
C GLU A 43 12.21 -1.30 -16.54
N VAL A 44 11.54 -1.77 -17.61
CA VAL A 44 10.28 -1.19 -18.07
C VAL A 44 9.21 -1.34 -17.00
N THR A 45 9.16 -2.51 -16.37
CA THR A 45 8.17 -2.81 -15.34
C THR A 45 8.39 -1.93 -14.09
N ASP A 46 9.62 -1.74 -13.63
CA ASP A 46 9.95 -0.86 -12.51
C ASP A 46 9.56 0.60 -12.81
N LYS A 47 9.77 1.05 -14.06
CA LYS A 47 9.35 2.39 -14.47
C LYS A 47 7.84 2.54 -14.46
N ASP A 48 7.12 1.56 -15.00
CA ASP A 48 5.66 1.53 -14.96
C ASP A 48 5.15 1.52 -13.51
N PHE A 49 5.83 0.81 -12.61
CA PHE A 49 5.47 0.73 -11.19
C PHE A 49 5.58 2.07 -10.50
N GLU A 50 6.65 2.82 -10.74
CA GLU A 50 6.84 4.15 -10.18
C GLU A 50 5.71 5.09 -10.62
N VAL A 51 5.38 5.08 -11.92
CA VAL A 51 4.32 5.92 -12.50
C VAL A 51 2.94 5.54 -11.96
N VAL A 52 2.62 4.24 -11.96
CA VAL A 52 1.32 3.74 -11.45
C VAL A 52 1.16 4.03 -9.97
N SER A 53 2.22 3.88 -9.17
CA SER A 53 2.20 4.18 -7.74
C SER A 53 1.86 5.66 -7.48
N ILE A 54 2.57 6.58 -8.15
CA ILE A 54 2.33 8.03 -8.01
C ILE A 54 0.90 8.41 -8.41
N ILE A 55 0.43 7.88 -9.55
CA ILE A 55 -0.93 8.16 -10.04
C ILE A 55 -1.98 7.58 -9.09
N SER A 56 -1.78 6.37 -8.57
CA SER A 56 -2.71 5.71 -7.65
C SER A 56 -2.82 6.47 -6.32
N ILE A 57 -1.69 6.87 -5.74
CA ILE A 57 -1.64 7.68 -4.52
C ILE A 57 -2.36 9.02 -4.74
N ALA A 58 -2.10 9.70 -5.87
CA ALA A 58 -2.76 10.96 -6.21
C ALA A 58 -4.28 10.79 -6.37
N ALA A 59 -4.72 9.74 -7.07
CA ALA A 59 -6.13 9.44 -7.27
C ALA A 59 -6.85 9.17 -5.93
N ILE A 60 -6.26 8.36 -5.07
CA ILE A 60 -6.79 8.05 -3.73
C ILE A 60 -6.82 9.28 -2.86
N PHE A 61 -5.79 10.11 -2.91
CA PHE A 61 -5.75 11.38 -2.21
C PHE A 61 -6.96 12.25 -2.58
N ILE A 62 -7.24 12.38 -3.88
CA ILE A 62 -8.40 13.13 -4.39
C ILE A 62 -9.71 12.50 -3.92
N ILE A 63 -9.88 11.18 -4.04
CA ILE A 63 -11.09 10.47 -3.63
C ILE A 63 -11.36 10.67 -2.13
N ILE A 64 -10.35 10.51 -1.28
CA ILE A 64 -10.48 10.70 0.16
C ILE A 64 -10.77 12.17 0.48
N ALA A 65 -10.11 13.11 -0.21
CA ALA A 65 -10.32 14.54 0.01
C ALA A 65 -11.77 14.94 -0.29
N LEU A 66 -12.34 14.40 -1.37
CA LEU A 66 -13.74 14.63 -1.75
C LEU A 66 -14.72 13.94 -0.79
N THR A 67 -14.45 12.69 -0.43
CA THR A 67 -15.31 11.88 0.43
C THR A 67 -15.38 12.42 1.85
N LEU A 68 -14.22 12.74 2.44
CA LEU A 68 -14.12 13.24 3.82
C LEU A 68 -14.21 14.77 3.92
N LYS A 69 -14.18 15.49 2.78
CA LYS A 69 -14.17 16.96 2.70
C LYS A 69 -13.09 17.57 3.60
N SER A 70 -11.87 17.02 3.51
CA SER A 70 -10.73 17.36 4.35
C SER A 70 -9.43 17.18 3.58
N ILE A 71 -8.46 18.07 3.82
CA ILE A 71 -7.13 18.00 3.18
C ILE A 71 -6.14 17.23 4.06
N SER A 72 -6.28 17.25 5.40
CA SER A 72 -5.34 16.56 6.28
C SER A 72 -5.59 15.05 6.36
N LEU A 73 -6.86 14.63 6.29
CA LEU A 73 -7.24 13.21 6.40
C LEU A 73 -6.61 12.34 5.28
N PRO A 74 -6.65 12.74 3.99
CA PRO A 74 -5.95 12.01 2.93
C PRO A 74 -4.48 11.73 3.25
N VAL A 75 -3.74 12.73 3.76
CA VAL A 75 -2.32 12.58 4.12
C VAL A 75 -2.13 11.52 5.20
N VAL A 76 -2.92 11.61 6.27
CA VAL A 76 -2.85 10.66 7.40
C VAL A 76 -3.19 9.25 6.96
N LEU A 77 -4.27 9.10 6.18
CA LEU A 77 -4.74 7.79 5.74
C LEU A 77 -3.72 7.13 4.81
N VAL A 78 -3.25 7.85 3.78
CA VAL A 78 -2.23 7.33 2.86
C VAL A 78 -0.95 6.97 3.60
N ALA A 79 -0.48 7.81 4.53
CA ALA A 79 0.74 7.53 5.29
C ALA A 79 0.64 6.22 6.10
N VAL A 80 -0.50 5.95 6.75
CA VAL A 80 -0.71 4.71 7.51
C VAL A 80 -0.79 3.49 6.59
N ILE A 81 -1.38 3.64 5.42
CA ILE A 81 -1.53 2.56 4.43
C ILE A 81 -0.18 2.21 3.80
N GLU A 82 0.59 3.21 3.37
CA GLU A 82 1.95 3.03 2.83
C GLU A 82 2.87 2.40 3.89
N PHE A 83 2.71 2.79 5.16
CA PHE A 83 3.44 2.16 6.25
C PHE A 83 3.11 0.65 6.38
N ALA A 84 1.84 0.27 6.21
CA ALA A 84 1.44 -1.14 6.23
C ALA A 84 1.99 -1.94 5.04
N ILE A 85 2.04 -1.33 3.85
CA ILE A 85 2.64 -1.91 2.65
C ILE A 85 4.14 -2.09 2.84
N PHE A 86 4.82 -1.06 3.36
CA PHE A 86 6.25 -1.08 3.64
C PHE A 86 6.63 -2.21 4.61
N ILE A 87 5.87 -2.40 5.70
CA ILE A 87 6.09 -3.52 6.62
C ILE A 87 5.92 -4.86 5.89
N ASN A 88 4.87 -5.00 5.08
CA ASN A 88 4.56 -6.26 4.39
C ASN A 88 5.64 -6.63 3.37
N LEU A 89 6.13 -5.65 2.58
CA LEU A 89 7.21 -5.84 1.61
C LEU A 89 8.59 -5.96 2.26
N GLY A 90 8.78 -5.42 3.47
CA GLY A 90 10.01 -5.55 4.24
C GLY A 90 10.27 -6.99 4.69
N ILE A 91 9.24 -7.77 5.03
CA ILE A 91 9.41 -9.15 5.54
C ILE A 91 10.11 -10.08 4.52
N PRO A 92 9.67 -10.16 3.24
CA PRO A 92 10.37 -10.94 2.21
C PRO A 92 11.84 -10.58 2.03
N TYR A 93 12.20 -9.30 2.14
CA TYR A 93 13.58 -8.84 2.03
C TYR A 93 14.49 -9.46 3.10
N TYR A 94 14.00 -9.62 4.33
CA TYR A 94 14.75 -10.29 5.41
C TYR A 94 14.68 -11.82 5.36
N THR A 95 13.81 -12.40 4.54
CA THR A 95 13.57 -13.85 4.48
C THR A 95 14.26 -14.50 3.27
N ASP A 96 15.04 -13.73 2.49
CA ASP A 96 15.68 -14.17 1.24
C ASP A 96 14.71 -14.86 0.26
N TYR A 97 13.42 -14.47 0.31
CA TYR A 97 12.39 -15.09 -0.50
C TYR A 97 12.37 -14.46 -1.89
N SER A 98 12.61 -15.26 -2.93
CA SER A 98 12.54 -14.79 -4.32
C SER A 98 11.12 -14.34 -4.64
N MET A 99 10.92 -13.03 -4.73
CA MET A 99 9.63 -12.45 -5.05
C MET A 99 9.42 -12.41 -6.57
N PRO A 100 8.24 -12.79 -7.09
CA PRO A 100 7.90 -12.49 -8.48
C PRO A 100 8.03 -10.99 -8.74
N PHE A 101 8.65 -10.58 -9.84
CA PHE A 101 8.86 -9.16 -10.16
C PHE A 101 7.55 -8.35 -10.18
N ILE A 102 6.41 -9.00 -10.47
CA ILE A 102 5.07 -8.39 -10.47
C ILE A 102 4.43 -8.26 -9.07
N ALA A 103 4.98 -8.90 -8.04
CA ALA A 103 4.33 -8.92 -6.74
C ALA A 103 4.26 -7.53 -6.08
N PRO A 104 5.32 -6.68 -6.04
CA PRO A 104 5.26 -5.37 -5.40
C PRO A 104 4.12 -4.48 -5.90
N ILE A 105 3.89 -4.44 -7.23
CA ILE A 105 2.79 -3.65 -7.80
C ILE A 105 1.43 -4.21 -7.41
N CYS A 106 1.24 -5.53 -7.46
CA CYS A 106 -0.04 -6.14 -7.16
C CYS A 106 -0.39 -5.94 -5.69
N ILE A 107 0.59 -6.10 -4.80
CA ILE A 107 0.40 -5.86 -3.37
C ILE A 107 0.12 -4.40 -3.12
N SER A 108 0.92 -3.48 -3.66
CA SER A 108 0.70 -2.05 -3.45
C SER A 108 -0.70 -1.65 -3.91
N THR A 109 -1.10 -2.06 -5.11
CA THR A 109 -2.42 -1.71 -5.66
C THR A 109 -3.58 -2.32 -4.87
N ILE A 110 -3.53 -3.63 -4.60
CA ILE A 110 -4.61 -4.36 -3.93
C ILE A 110 -4.70 -3.96 -2.46
N GLN A 111 -3.55 -3.90 -1.78
CA GLN A 111 -3.49 -3.57 -0.36
C GLN A 111 -3.92 -2.12 -0.14
N LEU A 112 -3.44 -1.16 -0.93
CA LEU A 112 -3.88 0.22 -0.76
C LEU A 112 -5.38 0.40 -1.09
N GLY A 113 -5.92 -0.31 -2.10
CA GLY A 113 -7.37 -0.33 -2.34
C GLY A 113 -8.20 -0.84 -1.16
N ALA A 114 -7.90 -2.07 -0.69
CA ALA A 114 -8.65 -2.67 0.42
C ALA A 114 -8.49 -1.91 1.74
N THR A 115 -7.30 -1.36 2.00
CA THR A 115 -7.01 -0.65 3.26
C THR A 115 -7.63 0.75 3.28
N VAL A 116 -7.75 1.42 2.13
CA VAL A 116 -8.47 2.70 2.02
C VAL A 116 -9.91 2.55 2.48
N ASP A 117 -10.62 1.49 2.09
CA ASP A 117 -12.00 1.26 2.49
C ASP A 117 -12.13 1.14 4.01
N TYR A 118 -11.23 0.39 4.65
CA TYR A 118 -11.19 0.24 6.12
C TYR A 118 -10.90 1.57 6.80
N ALA A 119 -9.95 2.33 6.26
CA ALA A 119 -9.55 3.62 6.79
C ALA A 119 -10.65 4.67 6.65
N ILE A 120 -11.38 4.70 5.53
CA ILE A 120 -12.54 5.57 5.29
C ILE A 120 -13.65 5.22 6.27
N LEU A 121 -13.98 3.94 6.45
CA LEU A 121 -15.02 3.50 7.39
C LEU A 121 -14.72 3.99 8.82
N MET A 122 -13.51 3.71 9.31
CA MET A 122 -13.07 4.13 10.65
C MET A 122 -13.10 5.65 10.81
N THR A 123 -12.55 6.37 9.84
CA THR A 123 -12.42 7.84 9.89
C THR A 123 -13.77 8.53 9.76
N THR A 124 -14.68 8.00 8.94
CA THR A 124 -16.04 8.53 8.80
C THR A 124 -16.81 8.40 10.10
N ARG A 125 -16.66 7.26 10.81
CA ARG A 125 -17.27 7.06 12.12
C ARG A 125 -16.67 7.98 13.18
N TYR A 126 -15.35 8.11 13.22
CA TYR A 126 -14.67 9.06 14.10
C TYR A 126 -15.14 10.50 13.88
N LYS A 127 -15.19 10.93 12.62
CA LYS A 127 -15.68 12.26 12.22
C LYS A 127 -17.12 12.49 12.70
N LYS A 128 -18.00 11.51 12.50
CA LYS A 128 -19.40 11.59 12.94
C LYS A 128 -19.49 11.79 14.45
N GLU A 129 -18.78 10.97 15.23
CA GLU A 129 -18.79 11.05 16.70
C GLU A 129 -18.23 12.39 17.21
N ARG A 130 -17.19 12.93 16.58
CA ARG A 130 -16.66 14.27 16.91
C ARG A 130 -17.64 15.38 16.55
N MET A 131 -18.33 15.28 15.41
CA MET A 131 -19.37 16.25 15.01
C MET A 131 -20.59 16.24 15.92
N GLU A 132 -20.85 15.11 16.61
CA GLU A 132 -21.87 15.00 17.66
C GLU A 132 -21.42 15.62 19.01
N GLY A 133 -20.23 16.23 19.07
CA GLY A 133 -19.72 16.93 20.25
C GLY A 133 -19.00 16.06 21.26
N LYS A 134 -18.71 14.78 20.93
CA LYS A 134 -18.00 13.87 21.84
C LYS A 134 -16.51 14.22 21.89
N SER A 135 -15.87 14.03 23.04
CA SER A 135 -14.43 14.24 23.21
C SER A 135 -13.62 13.28 22.32
N LYS A 136 -12.38 13.64 21.96
CA LYS A 136 -11.53 12.84 21.06
C LYS A 136 -11.37 11.38 21.48
N ASN A 137 -11.28 11.11 22.78
CA ASN A 137 -11.12 9.77 23.33
C ASN A 137 -12.42 8.96 23.23
N ILE A 138 -13.56 9.56 23.54
CA ILE A 138 -14.86 8.89 23.43
C ILE A 138 -15.18 8.62 21.96
N ALA A 139 -14.92 9.60 21.09
CA ALA A 139 -15.17 9.47 19.65
C ALA A 139 -14.37 8.32 19.03
N ILE A 140 -13.09 8.14 19.41
CA ILE A 140 -12.29 7.04 18.86
C ILE A 140 -12.70 5.68 19.41
N THR A 141 -13.04 5.58 20.70
CA THR A 141 -13.53 4.33 21.30
C THR A 141 -14.84 3.88 20.65
N ASN A 142 -15.76 4.82 20.38
CA ASN A 142 -17.01 4.52 19.69
C ASN A 142 -16.77 4.13 18.23
N ALA A 143 -15.89 4.86 17.52
CA ALA A 143 -15.53 4.56 16.14
C ALA A 143 -14.91 3.16 16.00
N LEU A 144 -14.02 2.78 16.93
CA LEU A 144 -13.42 1.45 17.00
C LEU A 144 -14.47 0.38 17.25
N SER A 145 -15.33 0.57 18.25
CA SER A 145 -16.36 -0.41 18.62
C SER A 145 -17.33 -0.69 17.46
N PHE A 146 -17.62 0.33 16.64
CA PHE A 146 -18.47 0.18 15.47
C PHE A 146 -17.73 -0.41 14.27
N SER A 147 -16.50 0.02 14.01
CA SER A 147 -15.79 -0.28 12.75
C SER A 147 -15.03 -1.60 12.78
N ILE A 148 -14.50 -2.00 13.95
CA ILE A 148 -13.68 -3.22 14.10
C ILE A 148 -14.38 -4.47 13.57
N PRO A 149 -15.65 -4.77 13.91
CA PRO A 149 -16.31 -5.98 13.42
C PRO A 149 -16.40 -6.04 11.89
N SER A 150 -16.73 -4.90 11.25
CA SER A 150 -16.83 -4.82 9.79
C SER A 150 -15.46 -4.97 9.12
N ILE A 151 -14.43 -4.36 9.69
CA ILE A 151 -13.05 -4.45 9.18
C ILE A 151 -12.53 -5.88 9.34
N LEU A 152 -12.74 -6.50 10.50
CA LEU A 152 -12.34 -7.89 10.76
C LEU A 152 -12.97 -8.87 9.77
N VAL A 153 -14.29 -8.79 9.56
CA VAL A 153 -14.98 -9.71 8.64
C VAL A 153 -14.46 -9.54 7.21
N SER A 154 -14.26 -8.31 6.76
CA SER A 154 -13.73 -8.05 5.42
C SER A 154 -12.28 -8.53 5.27
N ALA A 155 -11.40 -8.16 6.20
CA ALA A 155 -9.97 -8.49 6.14
C ALA A 155 -9.72 -9.99 6.33
N LEU A 156 -10.42 -10.65 7.25
CA LEU A 156 -10.32 -12.10 7.44
C LEU A 156 -10.93 -12.88 6.28
N GLY A 157 -12.01 -12.39 5.67
CA GLY A 157 -12.56 -12.96 4.44
C GLY A 157 -11.56 -12.87 3.29
N PHE A 158 -10.93 -11.70 3.14
CA PHE A 158 -9.91 -11.48 2.13
C PHE A 158 -8.65 -12.32 2.37
N PHE A 159 -8.21 -12.42 3.63
CA PHE A 159 -7.14 -13.32 4.06
C PHE A 159 -7.49 -14.77 3.75
N ALA A 160 -8.66 -15.26 4.14
CA ALA A 160 -9.06 -16.65 3.93
C ALA A 160 -9.12 -17.01 2.43
N ALA A 161 -9.65 -16.11 1.60
CA ALA A 161 -9.70 -16.30 0.15
C ALA A 161 -8.29 -16.37 -0.46
N THR A 162 -7.43 -15.42 -0.13
CA THR A 162 -6.07 -15.35 -0.70
C THR A 162 -5.18 -16.46 -0.16
N PHE A 163 -5.23 -16.74 1.14
CA PHE A 163 -4.52 -17.85 1.75
C PHE A 163 -4.96 -19.21 1.19
N GLY A 164 -6.28 -19.42 1.03
CA GLY A 164 -6.83 -20.64 0.45
C GLY A 164 -6.31 -20.92 -0.96
N VAL A 165 -6.32 -19.90 -1.83
CA VAL A 165 -5.75 -20.01 -3.19
C VAL A 165 -4.23 -20.22 -3.12
N GLY A 166 -3.55 -19.53 -2.20
CA GLY A 166 -2.11 -19.64 -2.04
C GLY A 166 -1.63 -21.05 -1.68
N VAL A 167 -2.38 -21.76 -0.83
CA VAL A 167 -2.08 -23.14 -0.43
C VAL A 167 -2.50 -24.16 -1.49
N TYR A 168 -3.59 -23.90 -2.22
CA TYR A 168 -4.12 -24.83 -3.21
C TYR A 168 -3.40 -24.77 -4.57
N SER A 169 -2.81 -23.63 -4.92
CA SER A 169 -2.22 -23.43 -6.24
C SER A 169 -0.86 -24.10 -6.41
N ASP A 170 -0.72 -24.94 -7.44
CA ASP A 170 0.55 -25.52 -7.87
C ASP A 170 1.45 -24.52 -8.64
N VAL A 171 0.91 -23.35 -9.01
CA VAL A 171 1.66 -22.32 -9.73
C VAL A 171 2.40 -21.46 -8.72
N SER A 172 3.73 -21.58 -8.68
CA SER A 172 4.60 -20.89 -7.72
C SER A 172 4.39 -19.37 -7.67
N LEU A 173 4.15 -18.74 -8.83
CA LEU A 173 3.84 -17.32 -8.93
C LEU A 173 2.53 -16.97 -8.20
N ILE A 174 1.46 -17.71 -8.45
CA ILE A 174 0.15 -17.47 -7.80
C ILE A 174 0.26 -17.72 -6.30
N SER A 175 0.85 -18.86 -5.91
CA SER A 175 1.04 -19.21 -4.50
C SER A 175 1.80 -18.13 -3.73
N SER A 176 2.91 -17.64 -4.29
CA SER A 176 3.75 -16.60 -3.68
C SER A 176 3.01 -15.26 -3.56
N MET A 177 2.31 -14.84 -4.61
CA MET A 177 1.54 -13.60 -4.60
C MET A 177 0.38 -13.64 -3.60
N CYS A 178 -0.39 -14.72 -3.60
CA CYS A 178 -1.49 -14.93 -2.67
C CYS A 178 -1.02 -14.99 -1.22
N SER A 179 0.11 -15.65 -0.95
CA SER A 179 0.76 -15.65 0.37
C SER A 179 1.15 -14.25 0.83
N LEU A 180 1.63 -13.40 -0.07
CA LEU A 180 2.04 -12.04 0.28
C LEU A 180 0.86 -11.07 0.43
N ILE A 181 -0.20 -11.22 -0.38
CA ILE A 181 -1.44 -10.46 -0.22
C ILE A 181 -2.17 -10.86 1.06
N SER A 182 -2.22 -12.15 1.41
CA SER A 182 -2.85 -12.62 2.66
C SER A 182 -2.16 -12.01 3.90
N ARG A 183 -0.83 -11.99 3.93
CA ARG A 183 -0.07 -11.26 4.97
C ARG A 183 -0.38 -9.76 4.97
N GLY A 184 -0.45 -9.15 3.78
CA GLY A 184 -0.81 -7.75 3.59
C GLY A 184 -2.18 -7.42 4.18
N ALA A 185 -3.18 -8.28 3.99
CA ALA A 185 -4.53 -8.11 4.53
C ALA A 185 -4.51 -8.01 6.07
N ILE A 186 -3.76 -8.89 6.74
CA ILE A 186 -3.62 -8.87 8.21
C ILE A 186 -2.81 -7.65 8.67
N ALA A 187 -1.70 -7.33 8.00
CA ALA A 187 -0.88 -6.17 8.33
C ALA A 187 -1.66 -4.86 8.20
N SER A 188 -2.44 -4.71 7.13
CA SER A 188 -3.34 -3.59 6.89
C SER A 188 -4.45 -3.48 7.92
N MET A 189 -5.10 -4.60 8.24
CA MET A 189 -6.14 -4.66 9.26
C MET A 189 -5.60 -4.18 10.62
N LEU A 190 -4.45 -4.70 11.04
CA LEU A 190 -3.81 -4.31 12.30
C LEU A 190 -3.41 -2.82 12.27
N SER A 191 -2.87 -2.34 11.16
CA SER A 191 -2.48 -0.93 11.00
C SER A 191 -3.70 0.01 11.11
N VAL A 192 -4.83 -0.35 10.51
CA VAL A 192 -6.07 0.46 10.59
C VAL A 192 -6.73 0.39 11.96
N ILE A 193 -6.60 -0.71 12.70
CA ILE A 193 -7.21 -0.87 14.03
C ILE A 193 -6.33 -0.27 15.14
N VAL A 194 -5.00 -0.22 14.95
CA VAL A 194 -4.06 0.20 15.99
C VAL A 194 -3.42 1.56 15.69
N ILE A 195 -2.87 1.72 14.49
CA ILE A 195 -2.06 2.89 14.12
C ILE A 195 -2.97 4.05 13.72
N LEU A 196 -3.94 3.82 12.84
CA LEU A 196 -4.84 4.88 12.37
C LEU A 196 -5.55 5.62 13.52
N PRO A 197 -6.14 4.95 14.54
CA PRO A 197 -6.77 5.63 15.67
C PRO A 197 -5.80 6.53 16.44
N SER A 198 -4.58 6.06 16.63
CA SER A 198 -3.52 6.80 17.32
C SER A 198 -3.19 8.09 16.56
N PHE A 199 -3.08 8.01 15.23
CA PHE A 199 -2.86 9.17 14.37
C PHE A 199 -4.07 10.13 14.36
N LEU A 200 -5.30 9.61 14.31
CA LEU A 200 -6.52 10.45 14.37
C LEU A 200 -6.59 11.26 15.68
N VAL A 201 -6.24 10.66 16.81
CA VAL A 201 -6.21 11.34 18.12
C VAL A 201 -5.05 12.33 18.22
N LEU A 202 -3.88 11.98 17.69
CA LEU A 202 -2.69 12.83 17.70
C LEU A 202 -2.90 14.11 16.86
N PHE A 203 -3.47 13.95 15.67
CA PHE A 203 -3.71 15.04 14.73
C PHE A 203 -5.11 15.64 14.80
N ASP A 204 -5.91 15.31 15.84
CA ASP A 204 -7.31 15.78 15.99
C ASP A 204 -7.46 17.29 15.80
N LYS A 205 -6.55 18.10 16.38
CA LYS A 205 -6.58 19.57 16.21
C LYS A 205 -6.43 20.01 14.75
N VAL A 206 -5.50 19.40 14.00
CA VAL A 206 -5.27 19.71 12.58
C VAL A 206 -6.44 19.23 11.73
N ILE A 207 -6.99 18.07 12.07
CA ILE A 207 -8.16 17.47 11.42
C ILE A 207 -9.39 18.36 11.62
N CYS A 208 -9.64 18.85 12.84
CA CYS A 208 -10.78 19.71 13.14
C CYS A 208 -10.72 21.04 12.35
N LYS A 209 -9.53 21.62 12.19
CA LYS A 209 -9.32 22.87 11.44
C LYS A 209 -9.45 22.71 9.93
N SER A 210 -8.97 21.58 9.39
CA SER A 210 -8.92 21.34 7.94
C SER A 210 -10.16 20.62 7.40
N THR A 211 -11.00 20.05 8.25
CA THR A 211 -12.19 19.29 7.85
C THR A 211 -13.45 20.16 7.85
N ALA A 212 -14.15 20.18 6.72
CA ALA A 212 -15.44 20.86 6.62
C ALA A 212 -16.46 20.22 7.59
N GLY A 213 -17.08 21.06 8.43
CA GLY A 213 -18.07 20.66 9.43
C GLY A 213 -17.52 20.37 10.83
N MET A 214 -16.18 20.33 11.02
CA MET A 214 -15.56 20.12 12.33
C MET A 214 -14.96 21.40 12.95
N LYS A 215 -14.95 22.51 12.20
CA LYS A 215 -14.39 23.80 12.67
C LYS A 215 -15.08 24.36 13.92
N SER A 216 -16.37 24.06 14.12
CA SER A 216 -17.13 24.46 15.32
C SER A 216 -16.82 23.60 16.55
N VAL A 217 -16.28 22.40 16.37
CA VAL A 217 -15.93 21.47 17.46
C VAL A 217 -14.65 21.91 18.17
N ASP A 218 -13.70 22.49 17.44
CA ASP A 218 -12.45 23.03 17.99
C ASP A 218 -12.72 24.18 18.97
N GLN A 219 -13.71 25.04 18.67
CA GLN A 219 -14.13 26.16 19.54
C GLN A 219 -14.78 25.70 20.86
N ILE A 220 -15.47 24.56 20.88
CA ILE A 220 -16.10 24.02 22.10
C ILE A 220 -15.04 23.39 23.01
N THR A 221 -13.98 22.83 22.44
CA THR A 221 -12.91 22.16 23.18
C THR A 221 -11.93 23.14 23.84
N GLU A 222 -11.87 24.40 23.41
CA GLU A 222 -11.09 25.46 24.07
C GLU A 222 -11.83 26.13 25.25
N VAL A 223 -13.15 25.93 25.37
CA VAL A 223 -14.00 26.58 26.41
C VAL A 223 -14.30 25.64 27.59
N MET A 224 -13.99 24.34 27.47
CA MET A 224 -14.10 23.32 28.52
C MET A 224 -12.72 22.90 29.04
#